data_AF-A0A2H3DBC8-F1
#
_entry.id   AF-A0A2H3DBC8-F1
#
_cell.length_a   1.000
_cell.length_b   1.000
_cell.length_c   1.000
_cell.angle_alpha   90.00
_cell.angle_beta   90.00
_cell.angle_gamma   90.00
#
_symmetry.space_group_name_H-M   'P 1'
#
loop_
_entity.id
_entity.type
_entity.pdbx_description
1 polymer ?
#
loop_
_entity_poly.entity_id
_entity_poly.type
_entity_poly.pdbx_seq_one_letter_code
_entity_poly.pdbx_strand_id
1 'polypeptide(L)'
;MSLEYLAHAHKQFTSETGKCWILCATSAESTGIDFPDINIIVKAALPESMAYSLQCRGHVLRWGQRTGIYVIFYEPWVEDIDLDEYEGTFPDHPDHPCTTLMVKSLKHNCAPLSAVTLIKGRMCKCQFHAHYLSDTNPRCLDYSGKYCCDSHDNGFKLEDFLPSPLHTAPASDNSASGKEKKQNASPEIPNQSSAMQKSLVAELLQWHQQQHRRDPLRAVRPEHDIITTKNITQLSCVGLLSLNSVDLVVEILAETKDWAEEW
;
A
#
# COMPACT_ATOMS: atom_id res chain seq x y z
N MET A 1 6.80 15.33 -18.05
CA MET A 1 6.71 16.81 -18.12
C MET A 1 7.66 17.30 -19.20
N SER A 2 7.48 18.51 -19.76
CA SER A 2 8.47 19.04 -20.73
C SER A 2 9.77 19.39 -20.03
N LEU A 3 10.89 19.33 -20.76
CA LEU A 3 12.21 19.67 -20.22
C LEU A 3 12.28 21.13 -19.74
N GLU A 4 11.64 22.05 -20.47
CA GLU A 4 11.56 23.46 -20.09
C GLU A 4 10.83 23.67 -18.77
N TYR A 5 9.74 22.93 -18.54
CA TYR A 5 8.99 23.00 -17.30
C TYR A 5 9.80 22.48 -16.12
N LEU A 6 10.47 21.32 -16.28
CA LEU A 6 11.34 20.76 -15.24
C LEU A 6 12.48 21.72 -14.89
N ALA A 7 13.18 22.27 -15.89
CA ALA A 7 14.23 23.25 -15.67
C ALA A 7 13.72 24.50 -14.94
N HIS A 8 12.54 24.98 -15.28
CA HIS A 8 11.90 26.10 -14.59
C HIS A 8 11.56 25.74 -13.13
N ALA A 9 10.92 24.59 -12.89
CA ALA A 9 10.54 24.14 -11.56
C ALA A 9 11.76 23.95 -10.64
N HIS A 10 12.84 23.32 -11.14
CA HIS A 10 14.07 23.14 -10.37
C HIS A 10 14.71 24.47 -10.02
N LYS A 11 14.80 25.39 -10.99
CA LYS A 11 15.33 26.73 -10.74
C LYS A 11 14.50 27.49 -9.70
N GLN A 12 13.18 27.35 -9.73
CA GLN A 12 12.30 27.96 -8.72
C GLN A 12 12.40 27.27 -7.36
N PHE A 13 12.83 26.01 -7.29
CA PHE A 13 12.97 25.25 -6.05
C PHE A 13 14.31 25.48 -5.36
N THR A 14 15.40 25.61 -6.13
CA THR A 14 16.75 25.78 -5.58
C THR A 14 17.16 27.24 -5.36
N SER A 15 16.41 28.20 -5.90
CA SER A 15 16.71 29.62 -5.72
C SER A 15 16.21 30.13 -4.37
N GLU A 16 17.05 30.90 -3.65
CA GLU A 16 16.66 31.59 -2.41
C GLU A 16 15.46 32.55 -2.58
N THR A 17 15.25 33.06 -3.80
CA THR A 17 14.12 33.94 -4.16
C THR A 17 13.04 33.21 -4.96
N GLY A 18 13.18 31.89 -5.08
CA GLY A 18 12.27 31.02 -5.79
C GLY A 18 10.90 30.96 -5.14
N LYS A 19 9.86 30.77 -5.95
CA LYS A 19 8.48 30.62 -5.45
C LYS A 19 8.11 29.18 -5.14
N CYS A 20 8.94 28.21 -5.50
CA CYS A 20 8.67 26.79 -5.25
C CYS A 20 9.36 26.38 -3.94
N TRP A 21 8.57 26.15 -2.89
CA TRP A 21 9.09 25.75 -1.58
C TRP A 21 9.04 24.24 -1.37
N ILE A 22 8.16 23.56 -2.10
CA ILE A 22 7.92 22.13 -2.00
C ILE A 22 7.91 21.55 -3.42
N LEU A 23 8.83 20.62 -3.67
CA LEU A 23 8.89 19.88 -4.92
C LEU A 23 8.35 18.46 -4.71
N CYS A 24 7.20 18.17 -5.30
CA CYS A 24 6.65 16.81 -5.33
C CYS A 24 7.23 16.07 -6.53
N ALA A 25 8.06 15.05 -6.27
CA ALA A 25 8.80 14.30 -7.28
C ALA A 25 8.47 12.80 -7.20
N THR A 26 8.49 12.13 -8.36
CA THR A 26 8.52 10.66 -8.42
C THR A 26 9.95 10.16 -8.27
N SER A 27 10.12 8.84 -8.11
CA SER A 27 11.44 8.23 -7.95
C SER A 27 12.39 8.44 -9.14
N ALA A 28 11.83 8.58 -10.34
CA ALA A 28 12.61 8.89 -11.54
C ALA A 28 13.22 10.30 -11.49
N GLU A 29 12.54 11.26 -10.88
CA GLU A 29 13.00 12.64 -10.81
C GLU A 29 13.97 12.87 -9.63
N SER A 30 13.73 12.20 -8.50
CA SER A 30 14.50 12.41 -7.28
C SER A 30 15.89 11.76 -7.28
N THR A 31 16.17 10.82 -8.18
CA THR A 31 17.46 10.10 -8.23
C THR A 31 18.48 10.73 -9.18
N GLY A 32 18.03 11.61 -10.09
CA GLY A 32 18.87 12.19 -11.15
C GLY A 32 19.29 13.64 -10.91
N ILE A 33 18.84 14.28 -9.82
CA ILE A 33 19.01 15.73 -9.63
C ILE A 33 19.62 16.03 -8.27
N ASP A 34 20.70 16.80 -8.30
CA ASP A 34 21.34 17.30 -7.10
C ASP A 34 20.71 18.63 -6.68
N PHE A 35 19.82 18.55 -5.69
CA PHE A 35 19.25 19.72 -5.04
C PHE A 35 20.09 20.06 -3.80
N PRO A 36 20.81 21.20 -3.78
CA PRO A 36 21.53 21.65 -2.60
C PRO A 36 20.55 21.96 -1.46
N ASP A 37 21.02 21.80 -0.22
CA ASP A 37 20.42 22.40 0.98
C ASP A 37 18.95 22.06 1.28
N ILE A 38 18.51 20.84 0.93
CA ILE A 38 17.17 20.40 1.31
C ILE A 38 17.10 20.18 2.83
N ASN A 39 16.22 20.91 3.50
CA ASN A 39 15.95 20.78 4.94
C ASN A 39 15.10 19.56 5.29
N ILE A 40 14.09 19.25 4.47
CA ILE A 40 13.07 18.25 4.76
C ILE A 40 12.86 17.40 3.50
N ILE A 41 13.03 16.10 3.64
CA ILE A 41 12.63 15.13 2.62
C ILE A 41 11.50 14.28 3.19
N VAL A 42 10.42 14.19 2.43
CA VAL A 42 9.25 13.41 2.79
C VAL A 42 9.04 12.32 1.75
N LYS A 43 8.97 11.07 2.20
CA LYS A 43 8.51 9.95 1.36
C LYS A 43 7.09 9.58 1.76
N ALA A 44 6.15 9.83 0.85
CA ALA A 44 4.71 9.62 1.05
C ALA A 44 4.26 8.18 0.74
N ALA A 45 5.06 7.20 1.17
CA ALA A 45 4.78 5.76 1.08
C ALA A 45 5.93 4.98 1.72
N LEU A 46 5.74 3.67 1.87
CA LEU A 46 6.86 2.76 2.11
C LEU A 46 7.94 2.90 1.03
N PRO A 47 9.22 2.88 1.40
CA PRO A 47 10.28 2.74 0.41
C PRO A 47 10.28 1.41 -0.30
N GLU A 48 10.45 1.44 -1.62
CA GLU A 48 10.56 0.23 -2.45
C GLU A 48 11.87 -0.53 -2.16
N SER A 49 12.91 0.17 -1.71
CA SER A 49 14.14 -0.41 -1.18
C SER A 49 14.82 0.55 -0.20
N MET A 50 15.60 0.01 0.74
CA MET A 50 16.37 0.86 1.66
C MET A 50 17.54 1.54 0.97
N ALA A 51 18.14 0.92 -0.05
CA ALA A 51 19.15 1.57 -0.87
C ALA A 51 18.64 2.89 -1.50
N TYR A 52 17.44 2.86 -2.08
CA TYR A 52 16.80 4.05 -2.62
C TYR A 52 16.48 5.08 -1.51
N SER A 53 15.94 4.61 -0.38
CA SER A 53 15.65 5.45 0.78
C SER A 53 16.90 6.19 1.28
N LEU A 54 18.02 5.49 1.38
CA LEU A 54 19.32 6.03 1.76
C LEU A 54 19.86 7.04 0.77
N GLN A 55 19.74 6.77 -0.54
CA GLN A 55 20.12 7.74 -1.56
C GLN A 55 19.31 9.04 -1.41
N CYS A 56 17.99 8.93 -1.24
CA CYS A 56 17.11 10.07 -0.98
C CYS A 56 17.52 10.83 0.28
N ARG A 57 17.72 10.11 1.41
CA ARG A 57 18.19 10.69 2.67
C ARG A 57 19.50 11.44 2.51
N GLY A 58 20.41 10.97 1.66
CA GLY A 58 21.69 11.62 1.37
C GLY A 58 21.57 12.98 0.67
N HIS A 59 20.37 13.40 0.26
CA HIS A 59 20.12 14.77 -0.21
C HIS A 59 19.78 15.75 0.92
N VAL A 60 19.47 15.28 2.13
CA VAL A 60 19.22 16.17 3.28
C VAL A 60 20.52 16.85 3.66
N LEU A 61 20.52 18.19 3.60
CA LEU A 61 21.59 19.09 4.05
C LEU A 61 23.02 18.60 3.79
N ARG A 62 23.44 18.70 2.53
CA ARG A 62 24.82 18.44 2.11
C ARG A 62 25.82 19.51 2.56
N TRP A 63 25.37 20.74 2.83
CA TRP A 63 26.22 21.86 3.24
C TRP A 63 25.73 22.54 4.53
N GLY A 64 26.66 22.74 5.48
CA GLY A 64 26.48 23.61 6.65
C GLY A 64 26.15 22.92 7.97
N GLN A 65 26.10 23.72 9.05
CA GLN A 65 25.80 23.33 10.44
C GLN A 65 24.29 23.21 10.74
N ARG A 66 23.45 23.08 9.71
CA ARG A 66 21.99 23.01 9.86
C ARG A 66 21.55 21.57 10.12
N THR A 67 20.41 21.39 10.79
CA THR A 67 19.79 20.07 10.99
C THR A 67 18.59 19.91 10.06
N GLY A 68 18.45 18.72 9.47
CA GLY A 68 17.42 18.39 8.51
C GLY A 68 16.82 17.04 8.85
N ILE A 69 15.64 16.77 8.28
CA ILE A 69 14.87 15.58 8.60
C ILE A 69 14.49 14.80 7.34
N TYR A 70 14.51 13.48 7.49
CA TYR A 70 13.98 12.54 6.51
C TYR A 70 12.77 11.85 7.16
N VAL A 71 11.59 12.02 6.56
CA VAL A 71 10.31 11.54 7.11
C VAL A 71 9.70 10.54 6.15
N ILE A 72 9.30 9.38 6.66
CA ILE A 72 8.50 8.39 5.94
C ILE A 72 7.08 8.46 6.49
N PHE A 73 6.12 8.81 5.63
CA PHE A 73 4.71 8.58 5.94
C PHE A 73 4.31 7.22 5.39
N TYR A 74 3.64 6.44 6.22
CA TYR A 74 3.13 5.12 5.87
C TYR A 74 1.64 5.02 6.23
N GLU A 75 0.94 4.10 5.57
CA GLU A 75 -0.47 3.84 5.82
C GLU A 75 -0.62 2.84 6.99
N PRO A 76 -1.70 2.89 7.81
CA PRO A 76 -1.84 2.05 9.00
C PRO A 76 -1.74 0.54 8.77
N TRP A 77 -2.11 0.05 7.59
CA TRP A 77 -2.03 -1.38 7.24
C TRP A 77 -0.63 -1.97 7.35
N VAL A 78 0.42 -1.14 7.35
CA VAL A 78 1.80 -1.59 7.54
C VAL A 78 2.01 -2.19 8.93
N GLU A 79 1.32 -1.65 9.94
CA GLU A 79 1.40 -2.17 11.31
C GLU A 79 0.74 -3.55 11.44
N ASP A 80 -0.23 -3.86 10.57
CA ASP A 80 -0.95 -5.12 10.57
C ASP A 80 -0.16 -6.27 9.92
N ILE A 81 0.97 -5.97 9.24
CA ILE A 81 1.81 -6.97 8.58
C ILE A 81 2.49 -7.85 9.61
N ASP A 82 2.29 -9.15 9.53
CA ASP A 82 3.07 -10.11 10.31
C ASP A 82 4.43 -10.36 9.64
N LEU A 83 5.51 -10.18 10.40
CA LEU A 83 6.88 -10.38 9.89
C LEU A 83 7.15 -11.87 9.60
N ASP A 84 6.42 -12.77 10.24
CA ASP A 84 6.56 -14.22 10.02
C ASP A 84 6.06 -14.62 8.61
N GLU A 85 5.21 -13.81 7.95
CA GLU A 85 4.77 -14.04 6.57
C GLU A 85 5.91 -13.94 5.54
N TYR A 86 7.05 -13.35 5.92
CA TYR A 86 8.21 -13.23 5.05
C TYR A 86 9.11 -14.48 5.07
N GLU A 87 8.88 -15.42 5.99
CA GLU A 87 9.67 -16.64 6.09
C GLU A 87 9.51 -17.53 4.83
N GLY A 88 10.62 -17.91 4.22
CA GLY A 88 10.67 -18.96 3.19
C GLY A 88 10.54 -18.52 1.72
N THR A 89 10.31 -17.24 1.42
CA THR A 89 10.14 -16.80 0.01
C THR A 89 11.44 -16.35 -0.64
N PHE A 90 12.27 -15.54 0.03
CA PHE A 90 13.53 -14.98 -0.51
C PHE A 90 14.56 -14.70 0.61
N PRO A 91 15.20 -15.72 1.19
CA PRO A 91 15.96 -15.56 2.44
C PRO A 91 17.15 -14.58 2.36
N ASP A 92 17.65 -14.29 1.16
CA ASP A 92 18.91 -13.58 0.98
C ASP A 92 18.77 -12.08 0.66
N HIS A 93 17.55 -11.56 0.39
CA HIS A 93 17.37 -10.18 -0.06
C HIS A 93 16.48 -9.34 0.87
N PRO A 94 17.02 -8.40 1.67
CA PRO A 94 16.24 -7.68 2.68
C PRO A 94 15.09 -6.82 2.11
N ASP A 95 15.12 -6.40 0.84
CA ASP A 95 14.00 -5.68 0.21
C ASP A 95 13.01 -6.60 -0.57
N HIS A 96 12.96 -7.89 -0.27
CA HIS A 96 12.01 -8.78 -0.94
C HIS A 96 10.55 -8.48 -0.52
N PRO A 97 9.58 -8.67 -1.43
CA PRO A 97 8.16 -8.56 -1.10
C PRO A 97 7.71 -9.69 -0.16
N CYS A 98 6.57 -9.49 0.50
CA CYS A 98 5.95 -10.46 1.40
C CYS A 98 5.63 -11.80 0.71
N THR A 99 5.33 -11.77 -0.58
CA THR A 99 5.04 -12.97 -1.37
C THR A 99 5.44 -12.79 -2.83
N THR A 100 5.38 -13.87 -3.62
CA THR A 100 5.59 -13.81 -5.07
C THR A 100 4.52 -12.94 -5.72
N LEU A 101 4.96 -11.86 -6.36
CA LEU A 101 4.06 -10.87 -6.92
C LEU A 101 3.37 -11.37 -8.20
N MET A 102 2.04 -11.28 -8.20
CA MET A 102 1.19 -11.39 -9.37
C MET A 102 0.77 -10.00 -9.88
N VAL A 103 0.27 -9.91 -11.12
CA VAL A 103 -0.19 -8.64 -11.75
C VAL A 103 -1.24 -7.89 -10.91
N LYS A 104 -2.02 -8.60 -10.09
CA LYS A 104 -3.07 -8.05 -9.23
C LYS A 104 -2.71 -8.07 -7.75
N SER A 105 -1.41 -8.08 -7.43
CA SER A 105 -0.97 -8.05 -6.03
C SER A 105 -1.43 -6.79 -5.33
N LEU A 106 -1.89 -6.95 -4.10
CA LEU A 106 -2.25 -5.83 -3.24
C LEU A 106 -0.99 -5.10 -2.77
N LYS A 107 -1.13 -3.84 -2.35
CA LYS A 107 -0.02 -3.03 -1.79
C LYS A 107 0.73 -3.77 -0.67
N HIS A 108 -0.04 -4.44 0.20
CA HIS A 108 0.47 -5.30 1.28
C HIS A 108 1.52 -6.30 0.78
N ASN A 109 1.18 -7.03 -0.29
CA ASN A 109 2.05 -8.07 -0.84
C ASN A 109 3.36 -7.50 -1.42
N CYS A 110 3.32 -6.24 -1.86
CA CYS A 110 4.47 -5.54 -2.42
C CYS A 110 5.37 -4.87 -1.36
N ALA A 111 4.99 -4.90 -0.08
CA ALA A 111 5.75 -4.24 0.98
C ALA A 111 7.11 -4.94 1.21
N PRO A 112 8.24 -4.23 1.09
CA PRO A 112 9.55 -4.83 1.32
C PRO A 112 9.78 -5.15 2.80
N LEU A 113 10.37 -6.32 3.09
CA LEU A 113 10.70 -6.75 4.46
C LEU A 113 11.49 -5.68 5.23
N SER A 114 12.51 -5.11 4.60
CA SER A 114 13.35 -4.06 5.16
C SER A 114 12.57 -2.81 5.56
N ALA A 115 11.62 -2.37 4.74
CA ALA A 115 10.79 -1.20 5.00
C ALA A 115 9.85 -1.45 6.18
N VAL A 116 9.19 -2.60 6.21
CA VAL A 116 8.31 -2.99 7.33
C VAL A 116 9.12 -3.13 8.62
N THR A 117 10.28 -3.78 8.57
CA THR A 117 11.18 -3.94 9.71
C THR A 117 11.68 -2.59 10.24
N LEU A 118 12.02 -1.65 9.35
CA LEU A 118 12.42 -0.29 9.74
C LEU A 118 11.30 0.43 10.50
N ILE A 119 10.05 0.31 10.05
CA ILE A 119 8.90 1.01 10.62
C ILE A 119 8.48 0.40 11.94
N LYS A 120 8.24 -0.91 11.97
CA LYS A 120 7.81 -1.64 13.18
C LYS A 120 8.92 -1.77 14.21
N GLY A 121 10.17 -1.69 13.77
CA GLY A 121 11.35 -1.84 14.62
C GLY A 121 11.61 -0.63 15.52
N ARG A 122 11.90 -0.93 16.79
CA ARG A 122 12.41 0.06 17.78
C ARG A 122 13.92 0.28 17.72
N MET A 123 14.60 -0.38 16.79
CA MET A 123 16.04 -0.19 16.61
C MET A 123 16.32 1.25 16.14
N CYS A 124 17.47 1.79 16.57
CA CYS A 124 17.98 3.04 16.04
C CYS A 124 18.04 2.98 14.50
N LYS A 125 17.51 3.98 13.80
CA LYS A 125 17.45 3.96 12.33
C LYS A 125 18.85 4.02 11.70
N CYS A 126 19.86 4.63 12.35
CA CYS A 126 21.25 4.52 11.88
C CYS A 126 21.80 3.11 12.03
N GLN A 127 21.52 2.45 13.15
CA GLN A 127 21.90 1.05 13.37
C GLN A 127 21.22 0.11 12.39
N PHE A 128 19.93 0.34 12.10
CA PHE A 128 19.22 -0.41 11.06
C PHE A 128 19.93 -0.32 9.71
N HIS A 129 20.28 0.89 9.26
CA HIS A 129 20.97 1.08 8.00
C HIS A 129 22.36 0.45 8.00
N ALA A 130 23.10 0.52 9.11
CA ALA A 130 24.38 -0.15 9.24
C ALA A 130 24.23 -1.66 9.08
N HIS A 131 23.22 -2.29 9.69
CA HIS A 131 22.92 -3.71 9.48
C HIS A 131 22.53 -4.02 8.04
N TYR A 132 21.64 -3.23 7.44
CA TYR A 132 21.20 -3.40 6.05
C TYR A 132 22.38 -3.33 5.06
N LEU A 133 23.33 -2.41 5.29
CA LEU A 133 24.52 -2.24 4.44
C LEU A 133 25.68 -3.17 4.84
N SER A 134 25.55 -3.97 5.90
CA SER A 134 26.65 -4.69 6.54
C SER A 134 27.85 -3.78 6.88
N ASP A 135 27.57 -2.53 7.26
CA ASP A 135 28.58 -1.54 7.62
C ASP A 135 29.06 -1.76 9.06
N THR A 136 30.31 -2.21 9.17
CA THR A 136 30.99 -2.48 10.45
C THR A 136 31.91 -1.35 10.89
N ASN A 137 31.88 -0.20 10.21
CA ASN A 137 32.71 0.94 10.58
C ASN A 137 32.35 1.43 11.99
N PRO A 138 33.33 1.68 12.89
CA PRO A 138 33.07 2.20 14.23
C PRO A 138 32.25 3.50 14.28
N ARG A 139 32.23 4.25 13.17
CA ARG A 139 31.50 5.52 13.02
C ARG A 139 30.15 5.40 12.32
N CYS A 140 29.68 4.19 11.98
CA CYS A 140 28.42 4.01 11.25
C CYS A 140 27.18 4.47 12.03
N LEU A 141 27.33 4.62 13.36
CA LEU A 141 26.28 5.12 14.26
C LEU A 141 26.44 6.61 14.60
N ASP A 142 27.50 7.27 14.12
CA ASP A 142 27.74 8.68 14.41
C ASP A 142 26.66 9.55 13.75
N TYR A 143 26.21 10.57 14.46
CA TYR A 143 25.32 11.60 13.95
C TYR A 143 25.71 12.96 14.51
N SER A 144 25.53 14.01 13.71
CA SER A 144 25.94 15.38 14.05
C SER A 144 24.82 16.24 14.65
N GLY A 145 23.57 15.81 14.51
CA GLY A 145 22.39 16.53 15.00
C GLY A 145 22.12 16.33 16.49
N LYS A 146 21.23 17.16 17.05
CA LYS A 146 20.76 17.02 18.44
C LYS A 146 20.06 15.68 18.70
N TYR A 147 19.42 15.14 17.67
CA TYR A 147 18.68 13.88 17.72
C TYR A 147 19.13 12.98 16.56
N CYS A 148 19.19 11.67 16.80
CA CYS A 148 19.53 10.68 15.78
C CYS A 148 18.30 10.27 14.96
N CYS A 149 17.26 9.78 15.64
CA CYS A 149 15.99 9.33 15.06
C CYS A 149 14.89 9.26 16.15
N ASP A 150 13.67 8.94 15.73
CA ASP A 150 12.46 8.80 16.55
C ASP A 150 12.44 7.56 17.46
N SER A 151 13.27 6.54 17.16
CA SER A 151 13.40 5.34 18.00
C SER A 151 14.06 5.58 19.37
N HIS A 152 14.60 6.78 19.62
CA HIS A 152 15.26 7.10 20.89
C HIS A 152 14.29 7.82 21.83
N ASP A 153 14.24 7.38 23.10
CA ASP A 153 13.49 8.05 24.18
C ASP A 153 14.20 9.33 24.69
N ASN A 154 14.69 10.16 23.77
CA ASN A 154 15.46 11.38 24.07
C ASN A 154 14.62 12.66 23.93
N GLY A 155 13.29 12.52 23.79
CA GLY A 155 12.36 13.64 23.67
C GLY A 155 12.35 14.30 22.28
N PHE A 156 12.68 13.56 21.22
CA PHE A 156 12.49 14.00 19.84
C PHE A 156 11.01 14.39 19.59
N LYS A 157 10.79 15.56 18.97
CA LYS A 157 9.47 16.03 18.53
C LYS A 157 9.55 16.48 17.07
N LEU A 158 8.72 15.91 16.22
CA LEU A 158 8.70 16.24 14.78
C LEU A 158 8.41 17.73 14.54
N GLU A 159 7.51 18.32 15.31
CA GLU A 159 7.09 19.72 15.20
C GLU A 159 8.24 20.72 15.30
N ASP A 160 9.31 20.38 16.06
CA ASP A 160 10.49 21.24 16.23
C ASP A 160 11.28 21.44 14.92
N PHE A 161 11.01 20.62 13.91
CA PHE A 161 11.71 20.61 12.62
C PHE A 161 10.85 21.11 11.45
N LEU A 162 9.57 21.40 11.70
CA LEU A 162 8.63 21.83 10.66
C LEU A 162 8.56 23.36 10.59
N PRO A 163 8.31 23.94 9.40
CA PRO A 163 8.16 25.39 9.26
C PRO A 163 6.87 25.92 9.92
N SER A 164 5.92 25.03 10.21
CA SER A 164 4.65 25.34 10.86
C SER A 164 4.16 24.15 11.70
N PRO A 165 3.29 24.39 12.70
CA PRO A 165 2.67 23.31 13.46
C PRO A 165 1.96 22.29 12.56
N LEU A 166 1.87 21.05 13.03
CA LEU A 166 1.13 20.01 12.34
C LEU A 166 -0.35 20.36 12.29
N HIS A 167 -0.94 20.19 11.11
CA HIS A 167 -2.37 20.39 10.94
C HIS A 167 -3.13 19.18 11.54
N THR A 168 -3.75 19.39 12.69
CA THR A 168 -4.47 18.36 13.45
C THR A 168 -5.97 18.42 13.26
N ALA A 169 -6.48 19.10 12.23
CA ALA A 169 -7.91 19.12 12.01
C ALA A 169 -8.44 17.67 11.96
N PRO A 170 -9.54 17.36 12.67
CA PRO A 170 -10.23 16.10 12.46
C PRO A 170 -10.43 16.00 10.96
N ALA A 171 -10.14 14.84 10.37
CA ALA A 171 -10.39 14.59 8.96
C ALA A 171 -11.81 15.09 8.68
N SER A 172 -11.93 16.29 8.12
CA SER A 172 -13.21 16.79 7.68
C SER A 172 -13.63 15.78 6.64
N ASP A 173 -14.90 15.38 6.67
CA ASP A 173 -15.54 14.66 5.60
C ASP A 173 -15.23 15.36 4.27
N ASN A 174 -14.11 15.00 3.65
CA ASN A 174 -13.71 15.47 2.33
C ASN A 174 -14.39 14.54 1.34
N SER A 175 -15.73 14.50 1.44
CA SER A 175 -16.61 14.42 0.29
C SER A 175 -16.44 15.70 -0.52
N ALA A 176 -15.32 15.77 -1.25
CA ALA A 176 -15.08 16.79 -2.26
C ALA A 176 -14.74 16.10 -3.59
N SER A 177 -15.79 15.87 -4.38
CA SER A 177 -15.77 15.80 -5.84
C SER A 177 -14.93 14.68 -6.50
N GLY A 178 -15.09 13.44 -6.05
CA GLY A 178 -14.99 12.28 -6.94
C GLY A 178 -16.39 11.95 -7.45
N LYS A 179 -16.61 11.93 -8.77
CA LYS A 179 -17.88 11.52 -9.39
C LYS A 179 -18.47 10.31 -8.65
N GLU A 180 -19.60 10.52 -7.99
CA GLU A 180 -20.39 9.45 -7.36
C GLU A 180 -20.70 8.39 -8.41
N LYS A 181 -19.95 7.29 -8.41
CA LYS A 181 -20.52 6.01 -8.82
C LYS A 181 -21.47 5.65 -7.68
N LYS A 182 -22.77 5.80 -7.93
CA LYS A 182 -23.83 5.13 -7.18
C LYS A 182 -23.43 3.66 -6.98
N GLN A 183 -22.83 3.35 -5.85
CA GLN A 183 -22.83 2.00 -5.31
C GLN A 183 -24.10 1.92 -4.49
N ASN A 184 -25.07 1.17 -5.01
CA ASN A 184 -26.23 0.78 -4.22
C ASN A 184 -25.71 0.12 -2.96
N ALA A 185 -26.10 0.65 -1.80
CA ALA A 185 -25.82 0.04 -0.51
C ALA A 185 -26.52 -1.32 -0.47
N SER A 186 -25.76 -2.40 -0.62
CA SER A 186 -26.20 -3.72 -0.17
C SER A 186 -25.87 -3.87 1.33
N PRO A 187 -26.74 -4.54 2.11
CA PRO A 187 -26.59 -4.65 3.55
C PRO A 187 -25.28 -5.35 3.94
N GLU A 188 -24.66 -4.91 5.03
CA GLU A 188 -23.48 -5.55 5.62
C GLU A 188 -23.82 -6.98 6.04
N ILE A 189 -23.35 -7.96 5.26
CA ILE A 189 -23.44 -9.37 5.58
C ILE A 189 -22.09 -9.81 6.18
N PRO A 190 -22.07 -10.45 7.36
CA PRO A 190 -20.83 -10.92 7.99
C PRO A 190 -20.09 -11.94 7.11
N ASN A 191 -18.81 -11.67 6.84
CA ASN A 191 -17.93 -12.50 6.01
C ASN A 191 -17.64 -13.87 6.68
N GLN A 192 -17.64 -14.93 5.87
CA GLN A 192 -17.25 -16.28 6.30
C GLN A 192 -15.73 -16.46 6.47
N SER A 193 -15.34 -17.47 7.26
CA SER A 193 -13.94 -17.88 7.40
C SER A 193 -13.37 -18.43 6.08
N SER A 194 -12.08 -18.14 5.81
CA SER A 194 -11.43 -18.45 4.52
C SER A 194 -11.40 -19.94 4.16
N ALA A 195 -11.48 -20.82 5.16
CA ALA A 195 -11.54 -22.27 4.95
C ALA A 195 -12.93 -22.74 4.47
N MET A 196 -14.02 -22.21 5.04
CA MET A 196 -15.38 -22.52 4.59
C MET A 196 -15.65 -21.96 3.20
N GLN A 197 -15.15 -20.75 2.92
CA GLN A 197 -15.29 -20.12 1.61
C GLN A 197 -14.68 -20.99 0.49
N LYS A 198 -13.48 -21.54 0.69
CA LYS A 198 -12.82 -22.42 -0.29
C LYS A 198 -13.62 -23.71 -0.54
N SER A 199 -14.20 -24.30 0.50
CA SER A 199 -15.03 -25.50 0.38
C SER A 199 -16.32 -25.21 -0.41
N LEU A 200 -16.98 -24.10 -0.10
CA LEU A 200 -18.22 -23.70 -0.75
C LEU A 200 -18.01 -23.34 -2.23
N VAL A 201 -16.90 -22.68 -2.57
CA VAL A 201 -16.53 -22.42 -3.97
C VAL A 201 -16.33 -23.73 -4.73
N ALA A 202 -15.67 -24.73 -4.12
CA ALA A 202 -15.47 -26.03 -4.76
C ALA A 202 -16.80 -26.76 -5.01
N GLU A 203 -17.72 -26.75 -4.05
CA GLU A 203 -19.06 -27.34 -4.20
C GLU A 203 -19.90 -26.63 -5.27
N LEU A 204 -19.89 -25.30 -5.29
CA LEU A 204 -20.64 -24.51 -6.27
C LEU A 204 -20.08 -24.71 -7.69
N LEU A 205 -18.77 -24.79 -7.86
CA LEU A 205 -18.15 -25.11 -9.16
C LEU A 205 -18.49 -26.55 -9.60
N GLN A 206 -18.53 -27.50 -8.66
CA GLN A 206 -18.92 -28.87 -8.97
C GLN A 206 -20.40 -28.96 -9.37
N TRP A 207 -21.30 -28.25 -8.68
CA TRP A 207 -22.71 -28.13 -9.04
C TRP A 207 -22.88 -27.49 -10.42
N HIS A 208 -22.16 -26.39 -10.66
CA HIS A 208 -22.19 -25.64 -11.92
C HIS A 208 -21.83 -26.52 -13.13
N GLN A 209 -20.75 -27.29 -13.02
CA GLN A 209 -20.37 -28.26 -14.05
C GLN A 209 -21.41 -29.37 -14.25
N GLN A 210 -22.09 -29.80 -13.18
CA GLN A 210 -23.13 -30.81 -13.28
C GLN A 210 -24.38 -30.28 -13.97
N GLN A 211 -24.78 -29.04 -13.71
CA GLN A 211 -25.93 -28.41 -14.36
C GLN A 211 -25.67 -28.21 -15.86
N HIS A 212 -24.51 -27.68 -16.24
CA HIS A 212 -24.16 -27.53 -17.66
C HIS A 212 -24.15 -28.86 -18.41
N ARG A 213 -23.61 -29.92 -17.80
CA ARG A 213 -23.64 -31.26 -18.41
C ARG A 213 -25.06 -31.79 -18.64
N ARG A 214 -26.01 -31.41 -17.78
CA ARG A 214 -27.42 -31.86 -17.84
C ARG A 214 -28.29 -30.95 -18.70
N ASP A 215 -27.83 -29.75 -19.04
CA ASP A 215 -28.56 -28.81 -19.90
C ASP A 215 -28.74 -29.39 -21.33
N PRO A 216 -29.98 -29.57 -21.81
CA PRO A 216 -30.27 -29.98 -23.19
C PRO A 216 -29.66 -29.06 -24.25
N LEU A 217 -29.43 -27.79 -23.92
CA LEU A 217 -28.90 -26.75 -24.79
C LEU A 217 -27.40 -26.48 -24.58
N ARG A 218 -26.68 -27.33 -23.82
CA ARG A 218 -25.23 -27.18 -23.54
C ARG A 218 -24.32 -27.00 -24.76
N ALA A 219 -24.78 -27.41 -25.94
CA ALA A 219 -24.04 -27.25 -27.20
C ALA A 219 -24.02 -25.79 -27.70
N VAL A 220 -24.98 -24.96 -27.26
CA VAL A 220 -25.13 -23.55 -27.66
C VAL A 220 -25.13 -22.59 -26.48
N ARG A 221 -25.41 -23.07 -25.26
CA ARG A 221 -25.32 -22.30 -24.02
C ARG A 221 -23.98 -22.55 -23.33
N PRO A 222 -23.10 -21.54 -23.24
CA PRO A 222 -21.87 -21.65 -22.46
C PRO A 222 -22.16 -21.71 -20.95
N GLU A 223 -21.22 -22.25 -20.18
CA GLU A 223 -21.35 -22.43 -18.73
C GLU A 223 -21.70 -21.12 -17.98
N HIS A 224 -21.23 -19.97 -18.46
CA HIS A 224 -21.47 -18.69 -17.79
C HIS A 224 -22.93 -18.19 -17.87
N ASP A 225 -23.77 -18.79 -18.72
CA ASP A 225 -25.22 -18.50 -18.77
C ASP A 225 -25.96 -19.05 -17.55
N ILE A 226 -25.38 -20.05 -16.86
CA ILE A 226 -25.93 -20.62 -15.62
C ILE A 226 -25.55 -19.74 -14.44
N ILE A 227 -24.26 -19.55 -14.22
CA ILE A 227 -23.73 -18.64 -13.21
C ILE A 227 -22.25 -18.37 -13.54
N THR A 228 -21.79 -17.14 -13.36
CA THR A 228 -20.39 -16.80 -13.59
C THR A 228 -19.51 -17.22 -12.42
N THR A 229 -18.22 -17.50 -12.66
CA THR A 229 -17.24 -17.77 -11.59
C THR A 229 -17.14 -16.61 -10.59
N LYS A 230 -17.37 -15.38 -11.06
CA LYS A 230 -17.44 -14.18 -10.22
C LYS A 230 -18.64 -14.24 -9.26
N ASN A 231 -19.81 -14.63 -9.77
CA ASN A 231 -21.04 -14.77 -8.99
C ASN A 231 -20.93 -15.93 -7.98
N ILE A 232 -20.29 -17.05 -8.36
CA ILE A 232 -19.95 -18.14 -7.42
C ILE A 232 -19.08 -17.64 -6.27
N THR A 233 -18.04 -16.85 -6.59
CA THR A 233 -17.15 -16.27 -5.57
C THR A 233 -17.89 -15.25 -4.69
N GLN A 234 -18.85 -14.53 -5.26
CA GLN A 234 -19.67 -13.57 -4.53
C GLN A 234 -20.62 -14.28 -3.55
N LEU A 235 -21.29 -15.35 -3.98
CA LEU A 235 -22.13 -16.17 -3.09
C LEU A 235 -21.34 -16.82 -1.97
N SER A 236 -20.10 -17.23 -2.22
CA SER A 236 -19.27 -17.86 -1.19
C SER A 236 -18.78 -16.90 -0.11
N CYS A 237 -18.81 -15.58 -0.37
CA CYS A 237 -18.53 -14.56 0.64
C CYS A 237 -19.72 -14.32 1.59
N VAL A 238 -20.94 -14.66 1.15
CA VAL A 238 -22.16 -14.42 1.91
C VAL A 238 -22.33 -15.51 2.95
N GLY A 239 -22.49 -15.12 4.23
CA GLY A 239 -22.76 -16.08 5.30
C GLY A 239 -23.97 -16.96 4.98
N LEU A 240 -23.79 -18.29 4.97
CA LEU A 240 -24.83 -19.31 4.68
C LEU A 240 -26.15 -19.10 5.44
N LEU A 241 -26.11 -18.55 6.66
CA LEU A 241 -27.31 -18.23 7.46
C LEU A 241 -28.13 -17.04 6.92
N SER A 242 -27.53 -16.26 6.02
CA SER A 242 -28.11 -15.08 5.38
C SER A 242 -28.72 -15.40 4.01
N LEU A 243 -28.45 -16.59 3.45
CA LEU A 243 -29.00 -17.08 2.19
C LEU A 243 -30.23 -17.95 2.46
N ASN A 244 -31.31 -17.34 2.94
CA ASN A 244 -32.54 -18.06 3.32
C ASN A 244 -33.67 -17.96 2.28
N SER A 245 -33.46 -17.23 1.17
CA SER A 245 -34.44 -17.05 0.11
C SER A 245 -33.78 -16.97 -1.26
N VAL A 246 -34.46 -17.47 -2.29
CA VAL A 246 -34.07 -17.32 -3.70
C VAL A 246 -34.03 -15.85 -4.09
N ASP A 247 -34.94 -15.02 -3.57
CA ASP A 247 -34.97 -13.57 -3.85
C ASP A 247 -33.67 -12.87 -3.41
N LEU A 248 -33.07 -13.32 -2.31
CA LEU A 248 -31.80 -12.77 -1.82
C LEU A 248 -30.63 -13.20 -2.71
N VAL A 249 -30.64 -14.42 -3.24
CA VAL A 249 -29.62 -14.88 -4.20
C VAL A 249 -29.69 -14.04 -5.46
N VAL A 250 -30.90 -13.79 -5.98
CA VAL A 250 -31.13 -12.92 -7.14
C VAL A 250 -30.67 -11.49 -6.87
N GLU A 251 -30.98 -10.94 -5.70
CA GLU A 251 -30.56 -9.60 -5.30
C GLU A 251 -29.03 -9.49 -5.17
N ILE A 252 -28.38 -10.47 -4.53
CA ILE A 252 -26.93 -10.52 -4.36
C ILE A 252 -26.24 -10.63 -5.71
N LEU A 253 -26.72 -11.51 -6.59
CA LEU A 253 -26.11 -11.72 -7.90
C LEU A 253 -26.51 -10.67 -8.94
N ALA A 254 -27.49 -9.81 -8.63
CA ALA A 254 -28.11 -8.88 -9.56
C ALA A 254 -28.63 -9.57 -10.84
N GLU A 255 -29.17 -10.77 -10.68
CA GLU A 255 -29.75 -11.57 -11.78
C GLU A 255 -31.25 -11.27 -11.96
N THR A 256 -31.87 -11.86 -12.99
CA THR A 256 -33.30 -11.69 -13.25
C THR A 256 -34.15 -12.75 -12.55
N LYS A 257 -35.47 -12.50 -12.45
CA LYS A 257 -36.41 -13.51 -11.97
C LYS A 257 -36.47 -14.72 -12.89
N ASP A 258 -36.44 -14.47 -14.20
CA ASP A 258 -36.42 -15.52 -15.23
C ASP A 258 -35.20 -16.45 -15.04
N TRP A 259 -34.05 -15.91 -14.66
CA TRP A 259 -32.85 -16.69 -14.35
C TRP A 259 -33.07 -17.63 -13.15
N ALA A 260 -33.74 -17.16 -12.09
CA ALA A 260 -34.03 -17.96 -10.90
C ALA A 260 -35.17 -18.97 -11.07
N GLU A 261 -36.01 -18.80 -12.09
CA GLU A 261 -36.98 -19.83 -12.49
C GLU A 261 -36.31 -20.95 -13.30
N GLU A 262 -35.19 -20.64 -13.96
CA GLU A 262 -34.45 -21.57 -14.81
C GLU A 262 -33.37 -22.37 -14.05
N TRP A 263 -32.76 -21.80 -13.00
CA TRP A 263 -31.62 -22.37 -12.26
C TRP A 263 -31.80 -22.35 -10.74
#